data_AF-A0AAD6JA22-F1
#
_entry.id   AF-A0AAD6JA22-F1
#
_cell.length_a   1.000
_cell.length_b   1.000
_cell.length_c   1.000
_cell.angle_alpha   90.00
_cell.angle_beta   90.00
_cell.angle_gamma   90.00
#
_symmetry.space_group_name_H-M   'P 1'
#
loop_
_entity.id
_entity.type
_entity.pdbx_description
1 polymer ?
#
loop_
_entity_poly.entity_id
_entity_poly.type
_entity_poly.pdbx_seq_one_letter_code
_entity_poly.pdbx_strand_id
1 'polypeptide(L)'
;MAGGKKKEVKKETGLGLSFKKEENFGEWYSEVVVNGEMIEYYDISGCYILRPWAMSIWEIMQVFFDAEIKKMKIKNCYFPLFVSSSVLEKEKDHIEGFAPEVAWVTKSGKSDLEIPIAIRPTSETVMYPYFSKWIRGHRDLPLKLNQWCNVVRWEFNNPTPFIRSREFLWQEGHTAFATKQEADEEVLQILELYRRIYEEFLAIPIIKGKKSEMEKFAGGLYTTSVEAFIPNTGRGIQGATSHCLGQNFCKNV
;
A
#
# COMPACT_ATOMS: atom_id res chain seq x y z
N MET A 1 8.05 -52.75 -44.59
CA MET A 1 7.82 -52.38 -43.17
C MET A 1 7.63 -50.88 -43.11
N ALA A 2 6.40 -50.39 -42.95
CA ALA A 2 6.12 -48.96 -42.83
C ALA A 2 6.03 -48.59 -41.35
N GLY A 3 7.03 -47.87 -40.84
CA GLY A 3 7.06 -47.37 -39.47
C GLY A 3 6.05 -46.24 -39.29
N GLY A 4 4.90 -46.56 -38.72
CA GLY A 4 3.91 -45.56 -38.32
C GLY A 4 4.46 -44.68 -37.20
N LYS A 5 4.68 -43.39 -37.48
CA LYS A 5 4.92 -42.38 -36.44
C LYS A 5 3.66 -42.30 -35.57
N LYS A 6 3.76 -42.77 -34.31
CA LYS A 6 2.77 -42.47 -33.28
C LYS A 6 2.73 -40.94 -33.10
N LYS A 7 1.62 -40.30 -33.49
CA LYS A 7 1.29 -38.95 -33.06
C LYS A 7 1.01 -39.03 -31.55
N GLU A 8 1.91 -38.48 -30.74
CA GLU A 8 1.61 -38.18 -29.34
C GLU A 8 0.49 -37.13 -29.31
N VAL A 9 -0.71 -37.56 -28.98
CA VAL A 9 -1.80 -36.65 -28.63
C VAL A 9 -1.55 -36.23 -27.18
N LYS A 10 -0.92 -35.07 -26.98
CA LYS A 10 -0.88 -34.45 -25.65
C LYS A 10 -2.33 -34.18 -25.23
N LYS A 11 -2.79 -34.87 -24.18
CA LYS A 11 -4.03 -34.52 -23.49
C LYS A 11 -3.78 -33.20 -22.77
N GLU A 12 -4.14 -32.08 -23.40
CA GLU A 12 -4.20 -30.80 -22.71
C GLU A 12 -5.39 -30.83 -21.75
N THR A 13 -5.10 -30.81 -20.46
CA THR A 13 -6.12 -30.88 -19.40
C THR A 13 -6.87 -29.57 -19.21
N GLY A 14 -6.48 -28.50 -19.92
CA GLY A 14 -7.01 -27.15 -19.72
C GLY A 14 -6.63 -26.50 -18.38
N LEU A 15 -5.82 -27.19 -17.56
CA LEU A 15 -5.37 -26.76 -16.23
C LEU A 15 -4.04 -26.01 -16.25
N GLY A 16 -3.38 -25.93 -17.42
CA GLY A 16 -2.13 -25.19 -17.59
C GLY A 16 -2.37 -23.73 -17.95
N LEU A 17 -1.29 -22.93 -17.99
CA LEU A 17 -1.33 -21.57 -18.49
C LEU A 17 -1.35 -21.58 -20.02
N SER A 18 -2.22 -20.78 -20.63
CA SER A 18 -2.36 -20.65 -22.08
C SER A 18 -1.37 -19.64 -22.66
N PHE A 19 -0.99 -18.61 -21.89
CA PHE A 19 -0.08 -17.56 -22.32
C PHE A 19 1.32 -17.76 -21.75
N LYS A 20 2.34 -17.40 -22.54
CA LYS A 20 3.72 -17.36 -22.07
C LYS A 20 4.06 -15.97 -21.53
N LYS A 21 4.88 -15.94 -20.48
CA LYS A 21 5.33 -14.72 -19.80
C LYS A 21 6.05 -13.75 -20.74
N GLU A 22 6.82 -14.27 -21.68
CA GLU A 22 7.62 -13.48 -22.64
C GLU A 22 6.81 -12.95 -23.82
N GLU A 23 5.67 -13.59 -24.13
CA GLU A 23 4.85 -13.26 -25.31
C GLU A 23 3.69 -12.33 -24.94
N ASN A 24 2.97 -12.63 -23.85
CA ASN A 24 1.86 -11.82 -23.37
C ASN A 24 1.85 -11.79 -21.83
N PHE A 25 2.63 -10.88 -21.27
CA PHE A 25 2.80 -10.77 -19.82
C PHE A 25 1.49 -10.47 -19.07
N GLY A 26 0.59 -9.66 -19.66
CA GLY A 26 -0.66 -9.26 -19.01
C GLY A 26 -1.60 -10.44 -18.81
N GLU A 27 -1.87 -11.19 -19.90
CA GLU A 27 -2.71 -12.38 -19.83
C GLU A 27 -2.05 -13.50 -19.03
N TRP A 28 -0.74 -13.70 -19.19
CA TRP A 28 0.02 -14.65 -18.36
C TRP A 28 -0.13 -14.33 -16.86
N TYR A 29 -0.02 -13.07 -16.47
CA TYR A 29 -0.14 -12.66 -15.07
C TYR A 29 -1.54 -12.93 -14.54
N SER A 30 -2.57 -12.60 -15.33
CA SER A 30 -3.96 -12.89 -15.01
C SER A 30 -4.19 -14.38 -14.77
N GLU A 31 -3.76 -15.24 -15.68
CA GLU A 31 -3.89 -16.70 -15.53
C GLU A 31 -3.15 -17.21 -14.30
N VAL A 32 -1.94 -16.71 -14.01
CA VAL A 32 -1.17 -17.13 -12.83
C VAL A 32 -1.91 -16.82 -11.53
N VAL A 33 -2.42 -15.60 -11.37
CA VAL A 33 -3.05 -15.19 -10.10
C VAL A 33 -4.45 -15.80 -9.91
N VAL A 34 -5.16 -16.08 -11.01
CA VAL A 34 -6.49 -16.73 -10.97
C VAL A 34 -6.36 -18.25 -10.86
N ASN A 35 -5.63 -18.89 -11.76
CA ASN A 35 -5.48 -20.36 -11.77
C ASN A 35 -4.63 -20.84 -10.58
N GLY A 36 -3.77 -19.97 -10.03
CA GLY A 36 -3.07 -20.19 -8.77
C GLY A 36 -3.93 -19.98 -7.53
N GLU A 37 -5.24 -19.73 -7.69
CA GLU A 37 -6.21 -19.51 -6.61
C GLU A 37 -5.80 -18.40 -5.63
N MET A 38 -5.08 -17.38 -6.12
CA MET A 38 -4.63 -16.25 -5.31
C MET A 38 -5.72 -15.19 -5.20
N ILE A 39 -6.41 -14.92 -6.32
CA ILE A 39 -7.48 -13.93 -6.38
C ILE A 39 -8.74 -14.49 -7.05
N GLU A 40 -9.85 -13.81 -6.80
CA GLU A 40 -11.05 -13.86 -7.63
C GLU A 40 -11.35 -12.43 -8.12
N TYR A 41 -11.79 -12.29 -9.38
CA TYR A 41 -12.26 -11.00 -9.87
C TYR A 41 -13.58 -10.64 -9.20
N TYR A 42 -13.67 -9.40 -8.71
CA TYR A 42 -14.90 -8.87 -8.13
C TYR A 42 -15.71 -8.11 -9.20
N ASP A 43 -17.01 -7.92 -8.95
CA ASP A 43 -17.91 -7.20 -9.86
C ASP A 43 -17.59 -5.70 -9.95
N ILE A 44 -16.95 -5.14 -8.92
CA ILE A 44 -16.40 -3.78 -8.93
C ILE A 44 -14.99 -3.79 -9.54
N SER A 45 -14.84 -3.10 -10.68
CA SER A 45 -13.56 -2.92 -11.36
C SER A 45 -12.47 -2.38 -10.41
N GLY A 46 -11.32 -3.04 -10.42
CA GLY A 46 -10.16 -2.70 -9.59
C GLY A 46 -10.24 -3.20 -8.15
N CYS A 47 -11.28 -3.95 -7.79
CA CYS A 47 -11.40 -4.68 -6.54
C CYS A 47 -11.24 -6.18 -6.81
N TYR A 48 -10.56 -6.88 -5.89
CA TYR A 48 -10.25 -8.30 -6.04
C TYR A 48 -10.47 -9.00 -4.71
N ILE A 49 -11.05 -10.21 -4.73
CA ILE A 49 -11.13 -11.03 -3.53
C ILE A 49 -9.77 -11.68 -3.33
N LEU A 50 -9.14 -11.45 -2.16
CA LEU A 50 -7.90 -12.12 -1.78
C LEU A 50 -8.24 -13.49 -1.18
N ARG A 51 -7.92 -14.55 -1.90
CA ARG A 51 -8.19 -15.93 -1.46
C ARG A 51 -7.18 -16.37 -0.38
N PRO A 52 -7.43 -17.48 0.35
CA PRO A 52 -6.55 -17.94 1.42
C PRO A 52 -5.08 -18.08 1.01
N TRP A 53 -4.80 -18.46 -0.23
CA TRP A 53 -3.42 -18.56 -0.73
C TRP A 53 -2.71 -17.21 -0.72
N ALA A 54 -3.33 -16.15 -1.26
CA ALA A 54 -2.77 -14.80 -1.21
C ALA A 54 -2.72 -14.24 0.22
N MET A 55 -3.78 -14.46 1.01
CA MET A 55 -3.84 -13.98 2.39
C MET A 55 -2.74 -14.60 3.27
N SER A 56 -2.37 -15.86 3.04
CA SER A 56 -1.26 -16.48 3.78
C SER A 56 0.08 -15.75 3.58
N ILE A 57 0.35 -15.24 2.37
CA ILE A 57 1.55 -14.44 2.07
C ILE A 57 1.50 -13.12 2.84
N TRP A 58 0.34 -12.45 2.84
CA TRP A 58 0.12 -11.23 3.59
C TRP A 58 0.33 -11.43 5.10
N GLU A 59 -0.23 -12.50 5.67
CA GLU A 59 -0.11 -12.83 7.09
C GLU A 59 1.36 -13.09 7.50
N ILE A 60 2.14 -13.76 6.66
CA ILE A 60 3.57 -13.98 6.91
C ILE A 60 4.33 -12.65 6.99
N MET A 61 4.11 -11.77 6.01
CA MET A 61 4.74 -10.44 6.00
C MET A 61 4.28 -9.60 7.20
N GLN A 62 3.00 -9.66 7.53
CA GLN A 62 2.42 -8.97 8.68
C GLN A 62 3.07 -9.43 9.99
N VAL A 63 3.15 -10.74 10.25
CA VAL A 63 3.75 -11.28 11.47
C VAL A 63 5.20 -10.83 11.63
N PHE A 64 5.98 -10.87 10.55
CA PHE A 64 7.36 -10.38 10.56
C PHE A 64 7.43 -8.89 10.88
N PHE A 65 6.77 -8.06 10.08
CA PHE A 65 6.89 -6.60 10.19
C PHE A 65 6.38 -6.12 11.53
N ASP A 66 5.25 -6.67 12.00
CA ASP A 66 4.63 -6.34 13.28
C ASP A 66 5.54 -6.68 14.47
N ALA A 67 6.27 -7.80 14.41
CA ALA A 67 7.25 -8.16 15.43
C ALA A 67 8.45 -7.19 15.46
N GLU A 68 8.95 -6.77 14.30
CA GLU A 68 10.09 -5.86 14.20
C GLU A 68 9.73 -4.43 14.67
N ILE A 69 8.59 -3.87 14.25
CA ILE A 69 8.18 -2.53 14.68
C ILE A 69 7.88 -2.48 16.20
N LYS A 70 7.42 -3.59 16.81
CA LYS A 70 7.26 -3.69 18.27
C LYS A 70 8.58 -3.61 19.01
N LYS A 71 9.68 -4.14 18.45
CA LYS A 71 11.04 -3.96 19.02
C LYS A 71 11.45 -2.48 19.02
N MET A 72 10.94 -1.71 18.05
CA MET A 72 11.11 -0.25 17.95
C MET A 72 10.15 0.55 18.84
N LYS A 73 9.35 -0.14 19.67
CA LYS A 73 8.32 0.41 20.57
C LYS A 73 7.15 1.08 19.84
N ILE A 74 6.95 0.78 18.56
CA ILE A 74 5.77 1.20 17.79
C ILE A 74 4.57 0.37 18.26
N LYS A 75 3.44 1.03 18.52
CA LYS A 75 2.21 0.39 19.01
C LYS A 75 1.14 0.35 17.93
N ASN A 76 0.48 -0.79 17.79
CA ASN A 76 -0.68 -0.87 16.92
C ASN A 76 -1.87 -0.10 17.50
N CYS A 77 -2.62 0.53 16.62
CA CYS A 77 -3.86 1.24 16.87
C CYS A 77 -4.82 1.02 15.70
N TYR A 78 -6.00 1.62 15.79
CA TYR A 78 -6.94 1.65 14.68
C TYR A 78 -7.69 2.97 14.70
N PHE A 79 -7.54 3.75 13.64
CA PHE A 79 -8.35 4.93 13.37
C PHE A 79 -9.49 4.60 12.41
N PRO A 80 -10.64 5.30 12.52
CA PRO A 80 -11.79 5.07 11.66
C PRO A 80 -11.48 5.21 10.17
N LEU A 81 -12.17 4.41 9.35
CA LEU A 81 -12.13 4.47 7.89
C LEU A 81 -12.65 5.79 7.33
N PHE A 82 -13.64 6.37 8.02
CA PHE A 82 -14.40 7.54 7.57
C PHE A 82 -13.75 8.85 8.00
N VAL A 83 -13.66 9.78 7.06
CA VAL A 83 -13.07 11.12 7.24
C VAL A 83 -14.12 12.17 6.94
N SER A 84 -14.37 13.09 7.87
CA SER A 84 -15.27 14.21 7.61
C SER A 84 -14.72 15.11 6.51
N SER A 85 -15.57 15.61 5.61
CA SER A 85 -15.17 16.58 4.57
C SER A 85 -14.36 17.74 5.12
N SER A 86 -14.82 18.37 6.21
CA SER A 86 -14.15 19.52 6.83
C SER A 86 -12.70 19.27 7.27
N VAL A 87 -12.37 18.02 7.63
CA VAL A 87 -11.01 17.64 8.06
C VAL A 87 -10.12 17.37 6.86
N LEU A 88 -10.66 16.72 5.83
CA LEU A 88 -9.96 16.51 4.57
C LEU A 88 -9.65 17.84 3.86
N GLU A 89 -10.57 18.80 3.94
CA GLU A 89 -10.42 20.10 3.28
C GLU A 89 -9.39 21.02 3.95
N LYS A 90 -9.17 20.89 5.27
CA LYS A 90 -8.18 21.69 6.00
C LYS A 90 -6.74 21.38 5.59
N GLU A 91 -6.50 20.16 5.13
CA GLU A 91 -5.19 19.70 4.69
C GLU A 91 -5.08 19.67 3.15
N LYS A 92 -5.95 20.43 2.44
CA LYS A 92 -5.99 20.48 0.96
C LYS A 92 -4.62 20.68 0.34
N ASP A 93 -3.80 21.57 0.89
CA ASP A 93 -2.45 21.88 0.40
C ASP A 93 -1.51 20.65 0.42
N HIS A 94 -1.76 19.67 1.30
CA HIS A 94 -1.01 18.41 1.37
C HIS A 94 -1.67 17.27 0.59
N ILE A 95 -2.92 17.47 0.14
CA ILE A 95 -3.81 16.43 -0.41
C ILE A 95 -4.22 16.74 -1.86
N GLU A 96 -3.75 17.84 -2.47
CA GLU A 96 -4.05 18.18 -3.87
C GLU A 96 -3.80 17.01 -4.83
N GLY A 97 -2.80 16.15 -4.56
CA GLY A 97 -2.53 14.95 -5.34
C GLY A 97 -3.58 13.82 -5.21
N PHE A 98 -4.33 13.77 -4.10
CA PHE A 98 -5.32 12.71 -3.82
C PHE A 98 -6.76 13.14 -4.10
N ALA A 99 -7.03 14.44 -4.26
CA ALA A 99 -8.38 14.97 -4.48
C ALA A 99 -9.21 14.22 -5.57
N PRO A 100 -8.64 13.85 -6.74
CA PRO A 100 -9.41 13.10 -7.75
C PRO A 100 -9.68 11.63 -7.39
N GLU A 101 -8.98 11.07 -6.41
CA GLU A 101 -9.03 9.64 -6.05
C GLU A 101 -9.87 9.37 -4.79
N VAL A 102 -10.43 10.40 -4.15
CA VAL A 102 -11.23 10.26 -2.92
C VAL A 102 -12.62 9.70 -3.24
N ALA A 103 -12.96 8.56 -2.64
CA ALA A 103 -14.31 8.02 -2.65
C ALA A 103 -15.18 8.67 -1.54
N TRP A 104 -16.39 9.10 -1.91
CA TRP A 104 -17.31 9.80 -1.01
C TRP A 104 -18.57 8.97 -0.72
N VAL A 105 -18.96 8.95 0.55
CA VAL A 105 -20.26 8.47 1.02
C VAL A 105 -21.17 9.69 1.20
N THR A 106 -22.25 9.74 0.43
CA THR A 106 -23.22 10.85 0.44
C THR A 106 -24.61 10.42 0.89
N LYS A 107 -24.87 9.11 0.99
CA LYS A 107 -26.18 8.55 1.34
C LYS A 107 -26.05 7.42 2.35
N SER A 108 -27.07 7.29 3.21
CA SER A 108 -27.30 6.12 4.06
C SER A 108 -28.67 5.52 3.75
N GLY A 109 -28.68 4.33 3.15
CA GLY A 109 -29.90 3.74 2.60
C GLY A 109 -30.49 4.63 1.50
N LYS A 110 -31.64 5.27 1.77
CA LYS A 110 -32.31 6.19 0.85
C LYS A 110 -32.20 7.68 1.24
N SER A 111 -31.62 7.98 2.40
CA SER A 111 -31.50 9.35 2.92
C SER A 111 -30.13 9.93 2.60
N ASP A 112 -30.12 11.18 2.15
CA ASP A 112 -28.89 11.95 1.99
C ASP A 112 -28.28 12.27 3.36
N LEU A 113 -26.94 12.22 3.43
CA LEU A 113 -26.20 12.70 4.59
C LEU A 113 -26.16 14.23 4.55
N GLU A 114 -26.32 14.88 5.71
CA GLU A 114 -26.18 16.35 5.82
C GLU A 114 -24.79 16.83 5.37
N ILE A 115 -23.76 16.04 5.70
CA ILE A 115 -22.37 16.31 5.33
C ILE A 115 -21.79 15.05 4.70
N PRO A 116 -21.25 15.12 3.48
CA PRO A 116 -20.52 14.02 2.85
C PRO A 116 -19.32 13.57 3.68
N ILE A 117 -19.07 12.27 3.69
CA ILE A 117 -17.97 11.64 4.42
C ILE A 117 -17.07 10.93 3.41
N ALA A 118 -15.77 11.16 3.48
CA ALA A 118 -14.79 10.49 2.63
C ALA A 118 -14.39 9.13 3.22
N ILE A 119 -14.07 8.18 2.35
CA ILE A 119 -13.33 6.97 2.71
C ILE A 119 -11.84 7.32 2.66
N ARG A 120 -11.05 6.96 3.68
CA ARG A 120 -9.64 7.36 3.76
C ARG A 120 -8.84 6.90 2.52
N PRO A 121 -8.13 7.81 1.83
CA PRO A 121 -7.05 7.46 0.91
C PRO A 121 -5.70 7.27 1.63
N THR A 122 -5.60 7.81 2.85
CA THR A 122 -4.50 7.76 3.83
C THR A 122 -4.98 8.40 5.15
N SER A 123 -4.33 8.14 6.30
CA SER A 123 -4.86 8.53 7.62
C SER A 123 -4.27 9.79 8.25
N GLU A 124 -3.39 10.56 7.60
CA GLU A 124 -2.79 11.79 8.16
C GLU A 124 -3.86 12.75 8.71
N THR A 125 -4.88 13.03 7.90
CA THR A 125 -5.99 13.92 8.28
C THR A 125 -6.84 13.38 9.43
N VAL A 126 -6.89 12.05 9.58
CA VAL A 126 -7.64 11.38 10.64
C VAL A 126 -6.83 11.34 11.94
N MET A 127 -5.52 11.11 11.85
CA MET A 127 -4.65 10.85 13.01
C MET A 127 -4.11 12.13 13.64
N TYR A 128 -3.64 13.08 12.83
CA TYR A 128 -2.87 14.22 13.32
C TYR A 128 -3.66 15.17 14.24
N PRO A 129 -4.96 15.46 14.00
CA PRO A 129 -5.78 16.21 14.96
C PRO A 129 -5.82 15.59 16.36
N TYR A 130 -5.65 14.27 16.48
CA TYR A 130 -5.58 13.58 17.77
C TYR A 130 -4.17 13.54 18.33
N PHE A 131 -3.13 13.48 17.48
CA PHE A 131 -1.74 13.63 17.92
C PHE A 131 -1.55 14.98 18.62
N SER A 132 -2.08 16.07 18.06
CA SER A 132 -2.05 17.41 18.68
C SER A 132 -2.81 17.48 20.03
N LYS A 133 -3.83 16.64 20.22
CA LYS A 133 -4.53 16.51 21.51
C LYS A 133 -3.75 15.71 22.54
N TRP A 134 -2.99 14.70 22.11
CA TRP A 134 -2.26 13.79 22.99
C TRP A 134 -0.87 14.29 23.36
N ILE A 135 -0.19 14.99 22.44
CA ILE A 135 1.14 15.55 22.66
C ILE A 135 0.98 16.95 23.25
N ARG A 136 1.18 17.09 24.56
CA ARG A 136 1.09 18.36 25.29
C ARG A 136 2.46 18.88 25.75
N GLY A 137 3.47 18.03 25.76
CA GLY A 137 4.86 18.43 26.00
C GLY A 137 5.86 17.36 25.58
N HIS A 138 7.14 17.64 25.83
CA HIS A 138 8.26 16.76 25.45
C HIS A 138 8.18 15.34 26.04
N ARG A 139 7.46 15.15 27.15
CA ARG A 139 7.32 13.84 27.82
C ARG A 139 6.35 12.90 27.10
N ASP A 140 5.50 13.44 26.24
CA ASP A 140 4.56 12.66 25.43
C ASP A 140 5.22 12.16 24.13
N LEU A 141 6.47 12.58 23.88
CA LEU A 141 7.28 12.18 22.74
C LEU A 141 8.32 11.11 23.16
N PRO A 142 8.67 10.18 22.25
CA PRO A 142 8.07 10.00 20.93
C PRO A 142 6.71 9.31 20.99
N LEU A 143 5.76 9.77 20.17
CA LEU A 143 4.51 9.05 19.91
C LEU A 143 4.73 8.17 18.68
N LYS A 144 4.50 6.86 18.80
CA LYS A 144 4.77 5.90 17.72
C LYS A 144 3.61 4.95 17.50
N LEU A 145 2.86 5.14 16.43
CA LEU A 145 1.68 4.33 16.12
C LEU A 145 1.78 3.67 14.75
N ASN A 146 1.18 2.49 14.65
CA ASN A 146 0.97 1.76 13.40
C ASN A 146 -0.48 1.30 13.32
N GLN A 147 -1.03 1.15 12.12
CA GLN A 147 -2.28 0.41 11.93
C GLN A 147 -2.19 -0.47 10.68
N TRP A 148 -2.79 -1.65 10.79
CA TRP A 148 -3.03 -2.55 9.66
C TRP A 148 -4.48 -2.39 9.23
N CYS A 149 -4.73 -2.01 7.99
CA CYS A 149 -6.08 -1.74 7.51
C CYS A 149 -6.20 -1.76 6.00
N ASN A 150 -7.44 -1.63 5.51
CA ASN A 150 -7.73 -1.33 4.12
C ASN A 150 -7.74 0.18 3.85
N VAL A 151 -7.49 0.52 2.59
CA VAL A 151 -7.53 1.87 2.02
C VAL A 151 -8.24 1.84 0.68
N VAL A 152 -8.93 2.94 0.35
CA VAL A 152 -9.56 3.12 -0.95
C VAL A 152 -8.93 4.32 -1.68
N ARG A 153 -8.44 4.07 -2.90
CA ARG A 153 -8.03 5.10 -3.87
C ARG A 153 -8.72 4.83 -5.19
N TRP A 154 -9.61 5.72 -5.61
CA TRP A 154 -10.44 5.53 -6.79
C TRP A 154 -9.71 5.90 -8.08
N GLU A 155 -8.60 5.23 -8.34
CA GLU A 155 -7.74 5.52 -9.47
C GLU A 155 -8.40 5.17 -10.81
N PHE A 156 -8.18 6.01 -11.83
CA PHE A 156 -8.78 5.89 -13.17
C PHE A 156 -7.97 5.02 -14.15
N ASN A 157 -6.73 4.68 -13.80
CA ASN A 157 -5.83 3.91 -14.66
C ASN A 157 -6.12 2.40 -14.59
N ASN A 158 -5.61 1.65 -15.56
CA ASN A 158 -5.78 0.19 -15.66
C ASN A 158 -5.37 -0.52 -14.36
N PRO A 159 -6.32 -1.05 -13.58
CA PRO A 159 -6.01 -1.75 -12.34
C PRO A 159 -5.35 -3.09 -12.66
N THR A 160 -4.44 -3.53 -11.80
CA THR A 160 -3.71 -4.80 -11.92
C THR A 160 -3.70 -5.46 -10.53
N PRO A 161 -4.17 -6.71 -10.39
CA PRO A 161 -4.20 -7.39 -9.09
C PRO A 161 -2.88 -7.26 -8.33
N PHE A 162 -2.94 -7.02 -7.02
CA PHE A 162 -1.81 -6.74 -6.10
C PHE A 162 -0.99 -5.48 -6.38
N ILE A 163 -0.69 -5.19 -7.64
CA ILE A 163 0.18 -4.10 -8.07
C ILE A 163 -0.50 -2.73 -7.98
N ARG A 164 -1.77 -2.67 -8.39
CA ARG A 164 -2.57 -1.43 -8.46
C ARG A 164 -4.05 -1.76 -8.37
N SER A 165 -4.63 -1.59 -7.19
CA SER A 165 -6.04 -1.88 -6.90
C SER A 165 -6.70 -0.68 -6.25
N ARG A 166 -8.03 -0.57 -6.38
CA ARG A 166 -8.80 0.52 -5.79
C ARG A 166 -8.98 0.36 -4.29
N GLU A 167 -9.14 -0.88 -3.83
CA GLU A 167 -9.06 -1.24 -2.42
C GLU A 167 -7.87 -2.17 -2.22
N PHE A 168 -7.04 -1.84 -1.23
CA PHE A 168 -5.88 -2.67 -0.87
C PHE A 168 -5.65 -2.69 0.63
N LEU A 169 -5.04 -3.78 1.09
CA LEU A 169 -4.55 -3.92 2.46
C LEU A 169 -3.16 -3.29 2.58
N TRP A 170 -2.91 -2.61 3.68
CA TRP A 170 -1.61 -2.03 3.96
C TRP A 170 -1.32 -1.94 5.46
N GLN A 171 -0.12 -1.49 5.77
CA GLN A 171 0.25 -0.89 7.04
C GLN A 171 0.54 0.61 6.84
N GLU A 172 0.18 1.43 7.81
CA GLU A 172 0.63 2.82 7.86
C GLU A 172 1.15 3.15 9.26
N GLY A 173 2.41 3.58 9.31
CA GLY A 173 3.11 3.97 10.53
C GLY A 173 3.23 5.49 10.62
N HIS A 174 2.75 6.07 11.71
CA HIS A 174 2.81 7.50 11.96
C HIS A 174 3.47 7.76 13.31
N THR A 175 4.59 8.46 13.27
CA THR A 175 5.41 8.73 14.45
C THR A 175 5.75 10.21 14.57
N ALA A 176 5.86 10.69 15.80
CA ALA A 176 6.18 12.07 16.12
C ALA A 176 7.32 12.11 17.15
N PHE A 177 8.32 12.95 16.89
CA PHE A 177 9.57 13.02 17.65
C PHE A 177 9.87 14.43 18.14
N ALA A 178 10.70 14.52 19.18
CA ALA A 178 11.19 15.80 19.68
C ALA A 178 12.27 16.39 18.76
N THR A 179 13.09 15.53 18.14
CA THR A 179 14.18 15.97 17.26
C THR A 179 14.07 15.36 15.86
N LYS A 180 14.59 16.09 14.86
CA LYS A 180 14.68 15.61 13.49
C LYS A 180 15.59 14.38 13.36
N GLN A 181 16.66 14.32 14.17
CA GLN A 181 17.61 13.21 14.14
C GLN A 181 16.91 11.88 14.46
N GLU A 182 16.11 11.82 15.52
CA GLU A 182 15.35 10.61 15.87
C GLU A 182 14.37 10.19 14.76
N ALA A 183 13.73 11.17 14.12
CA ALA A 183 12.83 10.91 12.99
C ALA A 183 13.59 10.37 11.76
N ASP A 184 14.75 10.93 11.43
CA ASP A 184 15.59 10.46 10.32
C ASP A 184 16.11 9.03 10.57
N GLU A 185 16.51 8.72 11.80
CA GLU A 185 16.95 7.38 12.20
C GLU A 185 15.82 6.35 12.01
N GLU A 186 14.60 6.65 12.46
CA GLU A 186 13.47 5.74 12.29
C GLU A 186 13.06 5.58 10.82
N VAL A 187 13.12 6.65 10.03
CA VAL A 187 12.82 6.59 8.59
C VAL A 187 13.69 5.55 7.89
N LEU A 188 15.00 5.52 8.18
CA LEU A 188 15.94 4.56 7.59
C LEU A 188 15.80 3.15 8.20
N GLN A 189 15.47 3.04 9.49
CA GLN A 189 15.19 1.74 10.12
C GLN A 189 13.96 1.06 9.48
N ILE A 190 12.88 1.81 9.27
CA ILE A 190 11.68 1.31 8.60
C ILE A 190 11.97 0.97 7.13
N LEU A 191 12.74 1.80 6.42
CA LEU A 191 13.15 1.49 5.04
C LEU A 191 13.95 0.19 4.94
N GLU A 192 14.79 -0.08 5.94
CA GLU A 192 15.51 -1.35 6.05
C GLU A 192 14.56 -2.53 6.30
N LEU A 193 13.55 -2.39 7.15
CA LEU A 193 12.52 -3.43 7.32
C LEU A 193 11.77 -3.72 6.01
N TYR A 194 11.46 -2.69 5.21
CA TYR A 194 10.89 -2.91 3.88
C TYR A 194 11.85 -3.65 2.95
N ARG A 195 13.15 -3.30 2.91
CA ARG A 195 14.15 -4.09 2.15
C ARG A 195 14.10 -5.56 2.59
N ARG A 196 14.07 -5.83 3.90
CA ARG A 196 14.03 -7.19 4.45
C ARG A 196 12.81 -7.98 3.99
N ILE A 197 11.62 -7.37 3.96
CA ILE A 197 10.43 -8.03 3.38
C ILE A 197 10.72 -8.46 1.95
N TYR A 198 11.19 -7.56 1.10
CA TYR A 198 11.41 -7.85 -0.31
C TYR A 198 12.52 -8.88 -0.52
N GLU A 199 13.68 -8.72 0.12
CA GLU A 199 14.85 -9.56 -0.15
C GLU A 199 14.86 -10.87 0.64
N GLU A 200 14.43 -10.87 1.92
CA GLU A 200 14.51 -12.04 2.80
C GLU A 200 13.27 -12.93 2.71
N PHE A 201 12.08 -12.36 2.44
CA PHE A 201 10.83 -13.13 2.37
C PHE A 201 10.35 -13.34 0.93
N LEU A 202 10.41 -12.29 0.10
CA LEU A 202 9.90 -12.37 -1.28
C LEU A 202 10.99 -12.76 -2.30
N ALA A 203 12.27 -12.77 -1.89
CA ALA A 203 13.42 -13.00 -2.76
C ALA A 203 13.48 -12.05 -3.97
N ILE A 204 13.03 -10.81 -3.79
CA ILE A 204 13.03 -9.75 -4.81
C ILE A 204 14.15 -8.76 -4.46
N PRO A 205 15.18 -8.58 -5.31
CA PRO A 205 16.19 -7.55 -5.09
C PRO A 205 15.56 -6.17 -5.27
N ILE A 206 15.91 -5.24 -4.38
CA ILE A 206 15.41 -3.87 -4.43
C ILE A 206 16.54 -2.84 -4.35
N ILE A 207 16.25 -1.62 -4.79
CA ILE A 207 17.15 -0.47 -4.65
C ILE A 207 16.55 0.49 -3.64
N LYS A 208 17.25 0.73 -2.53
CA LYS A 208 16.92 1.80 -1.58
C LYS A 208 17.32 3.14 -2.18
N GLY A 209 16.44 4.13 -2.12
CA GLY A 209 16.72 5.46 -2.67
C GLY A 209 15.93 6.58 -1.99
N LYS A 210 16.30 7.81 -2.34
CA LYS A 210 15.54 9.03 -2.02
C LYS A 210 14.86 9.52 -3.28
N LYS A 211 13.55 9.80 -3.22
CA LYS A 211 12.79 10.36 -4.34
C LYS A 211 13.30 11.75 -4.71
N SER A 212 13.15 12.12 -5.98
CA SER A 212 13.38 13.48 -6.46
C SER A 212 12.35 14.45 -5.85
N GLU A 213 12.60 15.75 -5.96
CA GLU A 213 11.65 16.76 -5.46
C GLU A 213 10.28 16.70 -6.15
N MET A 214 10.21 16.24 -7.41
CA MET A 214 8.95 16.08 -8.14
C MET A 214 8.16 14.82 -7.73
N GLU A 215 8.86 13.80 -7.22
CA GLU A 215 8.27 12.48 -6.91
C GLU A 215 8.14 12.22 -5.40
N LYS A 216 8.63 13.12 -4.55
CA LYS A 216 8.46 12.99 -3.10
C LYS A 216 7.00 13.22 -2.73
N PHE A 217 6.59 12.66 -1.59
CA PHE A 217 5.30 12.96 -0.99
C PHE A 217 5.13 14.47 -0.78
N ALA A 218 4.02 15.05 -1.26
CA ALA A 218 3.79 16.50 -1.30
C ALA A 218 3.94 17.17 0.07
N GLY A 219 3.42 16.56 1.12
CA GLY A 219 3.55 17.07 2.49
C GLY A 219 4.88 16.73 3.18
N GLY A 220 5.79 15.98 2.53
CA GLY A 220 7.01 15.47 3.14
C GLY A 220 8.21 16.40 3.00
N LEU A 221 9.10 16.43 4.00
CA LEU A 221 10.43 17.05 3.88
C LEU A 221 11.28 16.26 2.88
N TYR A 222 11.30 14.94 3.00
CA TYR A 222 11.85 14.03 1.99
C TYR A 222 11.17 12.67 2.05
N THR A 223 11.28 11.92 0.95
CA THR A 223 10.74 10.55 0.83
C THR A 223 11.86 9.60 0.48
N THR A 224 11.95 8.49 1.23
CA THR A 224 12.76 7.34 0.86
C THR A 224 11.87 6.20 0.39
N SER A 225 12.37 5.38 -0.53
CA SER A 225 11.63 4.25 -1.10
C SER A 225 12.52 3.06 -1.39
N VAL A 226 11.90 1.89 -1.50
CA VAL A 226 12.49 0.70 -2.12
C VAL A 226 11.89 0.54 -3.51
N GLU A 227 12.74 0.45 -4.52
CA GLU A 227 12.34 0.29 -5.92
C GLU A 227 12.64 -1.12 -6.40
N ALA A 228 11.67 -1.78 -7.01
CA ALA A 228 11.82 -3.05 -7.71
C ALA A 228 11.71 -2.83 -9.22
N PHE A 229 12.16 -3.81 -10.00
CA PHE A 229 12.07 -3.77 -11.46
C PHE A 229 11.44 -5.06 -11.98
N ILE A 230 10.52 -4.94 -12.93
CA ILE A 230 9.85 -6.09 -13.57
C ILE A 230 10.42 -6.24 -15.00
N PRO A 231 11.38 -7.17 -15.22
CA PRO A 231 12.11 -7.25 -16.50
C PRO A 231 11.22 -7.46 -17.71
N ASN A 232 10.18 -8.30 -17.58
CA ASN A 232 9.26 -8.62 -18.67
C ASN A 232 8.43 -7.42 -19.15
N THR A 233 8.30 -6.37 -18.33
CA THR A 233 7.59 -5.14 -18.70
C THR A 233 8.54 -3.98 -18.99
N GLY A 234 9.81 -4.11 -18.59
CA GLY A 234 10.79 -3.02 -18.63
C GLY A 234 10.46 -1.87 -17.67
N ARG A 235 9.62 -2.08 -16.65
CA ARG A 235 9.12 -1.03 -15.75
C ARG A 235 9.67 -1.17 -14.34
N GLY A 236 10.04 -0.02 -13.77
CA GLY A 236 10.26 0.13 -12.33
C GLY A 236 8.93 0.24 -11.58
N ILE A 237 8.91 -0.26 -10.35
CA ILE A 237 7.77 -0.18 -9.45
C ILE A 237 8.26 0.09 -8.02
N GLN A 238 7.65 1.08 -7.38
CA GLN A 238 7.90 1.35 -5.97
C GLN A 238 7.26 0.27 -5.11
N GLY A 239 8.05 -0.37 -4.24
CA GLY A 239 7.57 -1.41 -3.34
C GLY A 239 7.04 -0.89 -2.01
N ALA A 240 7.72 0.09 -1.42
CA ALA A 240 7.31 0.72 -0.17
C ALA A 240 7.97 2.11 0.00
N THR A 241 7.44 2.93 0.91
CA THR A 241 7.96 4.26 1.25
C THR A 241 8.09 4.50 2.73
N SER A 242 9.09 5.30 3.08
CA SER A 242 9.31 5.83 4.43
C SER A 242 9.62 7.33 4.32
N HIS A 243 8.75 8.15 4.90
CA HIS A 243 8.75 9.60 4.73
C HIS A 243 9.25 10.30 6.00
N CYS A 244 10.14 11.27 5.85
CA CYS A 244 10.34 12.26 6.88
C CYS A 244 9.44 13.45 6.57
N LEU A 245 8.42 13.67 7.40
CA LEU A 245 7.45 14.74 7.21
C LEU A 245 7.96 16.10 7.71
N GLY A 246 9.09 16.12 8.41
CA GLY A 246 9.61 17.32 9.06
C GLY A 246 8.59 17.90 10.03
N GLN A 247 8.29 19.19 9.88
CA GLN A 247 7.29 19.89 10.69
C GLN A 247 6.08 20.35 9.86
N ASN A 248 5.95 19.88 8.62
CA ASN A 248 4.92 20.39 7.69
C ASN A 248 3.51 20.16 8.23
N PHE A 249 3.22 18.93 8.68
CA PHE A 249 1.93 18.62 9.29
C PHE A 249 1.81 19.16 10.72
N CYS A 250 2.89 19.19 11.50
CA CYS A 250 2.83 19.70 12.88
C CYS A 250 2.52 21.20 12.98
N LYS A 251 2.76 21.98 11.92
CA LYS A 251 2.48 23.43 11.90
C LYS A 251 1.02 23.76 11.58
N ASN A 252 0.28 22.82 10.97
CA ASN A 252 -1.07 23.06 10.45
C ASN A 252 -2.17 22.44 11.32
N VAL A 253 -1.79 21.79 12.43
CA VAL A 253 -2.68 21.05 13.34
C VAL A 253 -2.82 21.74 14.69
#